data_AF-A0A7D5CIL4-F1
#
_entry.id   AF-A0A7D5CIL4-F1
#
_cell.length_a   1.000
_cell.length_b   1.000
_cell.length_c   1.000
_cell.angle_alpha   90.00
_cell.angle_beta   90.00
_cell.angle_gamma   90.00
#
_symmetry.space_group_name_H-M   'P 1'
#
loop_
_entity.id
_entity.type
_entity.pdbx_description
1 polymer ?
#
loop_
_entity_poly.entity_id
_entity_poly.type
_entity_poly.pdbx_seq_one_letter_code
_entity_poly.pdbx_strand_id
1 'polypeptide(L)'
;MGGPANEQYQAFEQFVTDRNLTVYIPGHVAEEMGESPDAYAYQRDRLRSAQNAGWLKPGGIDFSTPGVSEVVDKTRKRMLNLSAEDVTEDEIEKTDTILAGLAYQYATGDATYVTVFVSDTKAEQAIEDVLSAADVGDITSVVEGRGFIADLVADQFLS
;
A
#
# COMPACT_ATOMS: atom_id res chain seq x y z
N MET A 1 -5.94 -7.80 -8.17
CA MET A 1 -5.54 -9.13 -7.66
C MET A 1 -6.75 -9.90 -7.19
N GLY A 2 -7.13 -10.98 -7.87
CA GLY A 2 -8.24 -11.86 -7.48
C GLY A 2 -7.90 -12.78 -6.29
N GLY A 3 -8.64 -13.88 -6.12
CA GLY A 3 -8.35 -14.90 -5.10
C GLY A 3 -7.09 -15.74 -5.42
N PRO A 4 -6.73 -16.73 -4.58
CA PRO A 4 -5.47 -17.47 -4.68
C PRO A 4 -5.23 -18.26 -5.98
N ALA A 5 -6.30 -18.57 -6.72
CA ALA A 5 -6.22 -19.22 -8.03
C ALA A 5 -6.02 -18.23 -9.20
N ASN A 6 -5.99 -16.93 -8.93
CA ASN A 6 -5.79 -15.90 -9.94
C ASN A 6 -4.30 -15.71 -10.25
N GLU A 7 -3.96 -15.63 -11.53
CA GLU A 7 -2.57 -15.48 -11.99
C GLU A 7 -1.85 -14.29 -11.35
N GLN A 8 -2.51 -13.13 -11.22
CA GLN A 8 -1.93 -11.94 -10.60
C GLN A 8 -1.58 -12.18 -9.13
N TYR A 9 -2.42 -12.95 -8.42
CA TYR A 9 -2.15 -13.29 -7.02
C TYR A 9 -0.93 -14.19 -6.92
N GLN A 10 -0.85 -15.24 -7.75
CA GLN A 10 0.25 -16.19 -7.73
C GLN A 10 1.58 -15.54 -8.15
N ALA A 11 1.55 -14.67 -9.16
CA ALA A 11 2.72 -13.90 -9.57
C ALA A 11 3.25 -12.98 -8.45
N PHE A 12 2.34 -12.27 -7.78
CA PHE A 12 2.71 -11.43 -6.65
C PHE A 12 3.21 -12.25 -5.45
N GLU A 13 2.53 -13.33 -5.09
CA GLU A 13 2.94 -14.25 -4.03
C GLU A 13 4.34 -14.82 -4.30
N GLN A 14 4.60 -15.29 -5.52
CA GLN A 14 5.91 -15.78 -5.92
C GLN A 14 6.97 -14.67 -5.81
N PHE A 15 6.70 -13.47 -6.34
CA PHE A 15 7.62 -12.34 -6.24
C PHE A 15 8.03 -12.02 -4.80
N VAL A 16 7.03 -11.97 -3.90
CA VAL A 16 7.21 -11.66 -2.47
C VAL A 16 7.96 -12.77 -1.75
N THR A 17 7.58 -14.03 -1.98
CA THR A 17 8.16 -15.17 -1.29
C THR A 17 9.59 -15.46 -1.75
N ASP A 18 9.89 -15.38 -3.05
CA ASP A 18 11.23 -15.58 -3.61
C ASP A 18 12.24 -14.55 -3.08
N ARG A 19 11.76 -13.36 -2.70
CA ARG A 19 12.56 -12.26 -2.16
C ARG A 19 12.49 -12.13 -0.64
N ASN A 20 11.78 -13.05 0.03
CA ASN A 20 11.55 -13.01 1.48
C ASN A 20 11.01 -11.65 1.98
N LEU A 21 10.12 -11.05 1.20
CA LEU A 21 9.48 -9.77 1.54
C LEU A 21 8.31 -10.00 2.49
N THR A 22 8.08 -9.05 3.38
CA THR A 22 6.86 -8.99 4.21
C THR A 22 5.99 -7.86 3.71
N VAL A 23 4.74 -8.17 3.34
CA VAL A 23 3.75 -7.20 2.91
C VAL A 23 2.87 -6.80 4.09
N TYR A 24 2.60 -5.51 4.22
CA TYR A 24 1.72 -4.97 5.23
C TYR A 24 0.49 -4.35 4.59
N ILE A 25 -0.70 -4.68 5.10
CA ILE A 25 -1.96 -4.03 4.72
C ILE A 25 -2.41 -3.08 5.84
N PRO A 26 -2.73 -1.80 5.56
CA PRO A 26 -3.22 -0.89 6.59
C PRO A 26 -4.45 -1.46 7.29
N GLY A 27 -4.47 -1.41 8.62
CA GLY A 27 -5.51 -2.05 9.43
C GLY A 27 -6.95 -1.62 9.08
N HIS A 28 -7.16 -0.35 8.74
CA HIS A 28 -8.50 0.17 8.44
C HIS A 28 -9.02 -0.27 7.05
N VAL A 29 -8.14 -0.68 6.11
CA VAL A 29 -8.55 -1.30 4.84
C VAL A 29 -9.18 -2.66 5.08
N ALA A 30 -8.71 -3.39 6.10
CA ALA A 30 -9.33 -4.65 6.48
C ALA A 30 -10.73 -4.47 7.10
N GLU A 31 -11.01 -3.29 7.66
CA GLU A 31 -12.29 -2.95 8.31
C GLU A 31 -13.32 -2.36 7.33
N GLU A 32 -12.89 -1.56 6.35
CA GLU A 32 -13.75 -0.98 5.30
C GLU A 32 -14.16 -2.00 4.23
N MET A 33 -13.47 -3.13 4.14
CA MET A 33 -13.80 -4.19 3.19
C MET A 33 -15.00 -5.02 3.66
N GLY A 34 -16.22 -4.51 3.39
CA GLY A 34 -17.48 -5.12 3.78
C GLY A 34 -18.73 -4.74 2.95
N GLU A 35 -18.59 -3.97 1.87
CA GLU A 35 -19.77 -3.35 1.21
C GLU A 35 -20.62 -4.29 0.34
N SER A 36 -20.17 -5.53 0.09
CA SER A 36 -20.98 -6.55 -0.62
C SER A 36 -20.62 -7.98 -0.15
N PRO A 37 -21.61 -8.88 0.07
CA PRO A 37 -21.37 -10.25 0.57
C PRO A 37 -20.42 -11.09 -0.30
N ASP A 38 -20.47 -10.94 -1.62
CA ASP A 38 -19.63 -11.72 -2.54
C ASP A 38 -18.20 -11.15 -2.61
N ALA A 39 -18.07 -9.82 -2.66
CA ALA A 39 -16.76 -9.15 -2.58
C ALA A 39 -16.05 -9.51 -1.26
N TYR A 40 -16.82 -9.59 -0.18
CA TYR A 40 -16.34 -9.97 1.14
C TYR A 40 -15.76 -11.39 1.20
N ALA A 41 -16.40 -12.38 0.57
CA ALA A 41 -15.90 -13.76 0.57
C ALA A 41 -14.56 -13.90 -0.16
N TYR A 42 -14.48 -13.37 -1.39
CA TYR A 42 -13.25 -13.44 -2.19
C TYR A 42 -12.08 -12.67 -1.55
N GLN A 43 -12.35 -11.52 -0.95
CA GLN A 43 -11.33 -10.71 -0.29
C GLN A 43 -10.81 -11.41 0.97
N ARG A 44 -11.69 -12.01 1.79
CA ARG A 44 -11.28 -12.77 2.98
C ARG A 44 -10.43 -13.99 2.62
N ASP A 45 -10.81 -14.74 1.60
CA ASP A 45 -10.04 -15.90 1.16
C ASP A 45 -8.64 -15.51 0.67
N ARG A 46 -8.53 -14.42 -0.08
CA ARG A 46 -7.26 -13.85 -0.53
C ARG A 46 -6.36 -13.43 0.65
N LEU A 47 -6.89 -12.62 1.56
CA LEU A 47 -6.13 -12.12 2.72
C LEU A 47 -5.72 -13.27 3.66
N ARG A 48 -6.65 -14.19 3.93
CA ARG A 48 -6.37 -15.37 4.77
C ARG A 48 -5.32 -16.28 4.14
N SER A 49 -5.38 -16.51 2.83
CA SER A 49 -4.38 -17.34 2.15
C SER A 49 -2.99 -16.70 2.23
N ALA A 50 -2.90 -15.38 2.02
CA ALA A 50 -1.65 -14.65 2.11
C ALA A 50 -1.06 -14.63 3.54
N GLN A 51 -1.93 -14.51 4.55
CA GLN A 51 -1.55 -14.63 5.97
C GLN A 51 -1.11 -16.05 6.32
N ASN A 52 -1.82 -17.07 5.85
CA ASN A 52 -1.46 -18.48 6.07
C ASN A 52 -0.13 -18.84 5.39
N ALA A 53 0.15 -18.27 4.23
CA ALA A 53 1.42 -18.38 3.53
C ALA A 53 2.55 -17.57 4.21
N GLY A 54 2.21 -16.72 5.19
CA GLY A 54 3.16 -16.03 6.06
C GLY A 54 3.73 -14.72 5.51
N TRP A 55 3.39 -14.34 4.28
CA TRP A 55 3.97 -13.17 3.62
C TRP A 55 3.15 -11.89 3.79
N LEU A 56 1.89 -11.98 4.24
CA LEU A 56 1.05 -10.82 4.54
C LEU A 56 0.80 -10.65 6.04
N LYS A 57 0.99 -9.43 6.55
CA LYS A 57 0.70 -9.03 7.94
C LYS A 57 -0.19 -7.79 8.00
N PRO A 58 -1.00 -7.62 9.06
CA PRO A 58 -1.66 -6.34 9.31
C PRO A 58 -0.61 -5.28 9.67
N GLY A 59 -0.75 -4.08 9.10
CA GLY A 59 0.05 -2.89 9.40
C GLY A 59 -0.72 -1.96 10.33
N GLY A 60 -0.26 -1.87 11.59
CA GLY A 60 -0.77 -0.90 12.56
C GLY A 60 0.05 0.38 12.49
N ILE A 61 -0.64 1.51 12.28
CA ILE A 61 -0.02 2.82 12.37
C ILE A 61 -0.01 3.29 13.83
N ASP A 62 1.14 3.77 14.28
CA ASP A 62 1.36 4.30 15.61
C ASP A 62 1.58 5.82 15.53
N PHE A 63 0.51 6.57 15.75
CA PHE A 63 0.53 8.04 15.78
C PHE A 63 1.34 8.63 16.95
N SER A 64 1.82 7.81 17.89
CA SER A 64 2.77 8.25 18.92
C SER A 64 4.21 8.31 18.39
N THR A 65 4.50 7.65 17.26
CA THR A 65 5.80 7.76 16.58
C THR A 65 5.99 9.19 16.07
N PRO A 66 7.10 9.88 16.45
CA PRO A 66 7.37 11.24 16.00
C PRO A 66 7.36 11.33 14.47
N GLY A 67 6.72 12.38 13.93
CA GLY A 67 6.64 12.62 12.49
C GLY A 67 5.52 11.89 11.75
N VAL A 68 4.99 10.76 12.28
CA VAL A 68 3.92 10.00 11.60
C VAL A 68 2.67 10.84 11.35
N SER A 69 2.15 11.52 12.38
CA SER A 69 0.97 12.39 12.22
C SER A 69 1.21 13.52 11.22
N GLU A 70 2.41 14.09 11.21
CA GLU A 70 2.77 15.17 10.29
C GLU A 70 2.85 14.67 8.84
N VAL A 71 3.41 13.48 8.61
CA VAL A 71 3.46 12.86 7.27
C VAL A 71 2.05 12.57 6.76
N VAL A 72 1.18 12.00 7.59
CA VAL A 72 -0.22 11.74 7.22
C VAL A 72 -0.93 13.04 6.84
N ASP A 73 -0.79 14.09 7.65
CA ASP A 73 -1.43 15.38 7.39
C ASP A 73 -0.85 16.11 6.17
N LYS A 74 0.47 16.05 5.95
CA LYS A 74 1.11 16.59 4.75
C LYS A 74 0.67 15.85 3.49
N THR A 75 0.55 14.52 3.56
CA THR A 75 0.07 13.70 2.45
C THR A 75 -1.34 14.10 2.06
N ARG A 76 -2.25 14.23 3.05
CA ARG A 76 -3.62 14.72 2.82
C ARG A 76 -3.63 16.07 2.12
N LYS A 77 -2.88 17.05 2.63
CA LYS A 77 -2.78 18.38 2.01
C LYS A 77 -2.21 18.33 0.60
N ARG A 78 -1.22 17.47 0.36
CA ARG A 78 -0.61 17.31 -0.96
C ARG A 78 -1.60 16.71 -1.96
N MET A 79 -2.36 15.69 -1.56
CA MET A 79 -3.43 15.10 -2.37
C MET A 79 -4.52 16.12 -2.71
N LEU A 80 -4.94 16.97 -1.75
CA LEU A 80 -5.88 18.06 -2.01
C LEU A 80 -5.32 19.00 -3.09
N ASN A 81 -4.07 19.43 -2.95
CA ASN A 81 -3.43 20.35 -3.89
C ASN A 81 -3.23 19.76 -5.30
N LEU A 82 -3.06 18.44 -5.41
CA LEU A 82 -2.94 17.72 -6.69
C LEU A 82 -4.30 17.41 -7.33
N SER A 83 -5.38 17.49 -6.54
CA SER A 83 -6.73 17.27 -7.02
C SER A 83 -7.32 18.53 -7.62
N ALA A 84 -8.31 18.35 -8.52
CA ALA A 84 -9.05 19.48 -9.09
C ALA A 84 -9.84 20.22 -7.98
N GLU A 85 -10.28 21.45 -8.25
CA GLU A 85 -10.98 22.31 -7.29
C GLU A 85 -12.24 21.68 -6.65
N ASP A 86 -12.76 20.60 -7.23
CA ASP A 86 -13.98 19.89 -6.79
C ASP A 86 -13.72 18.67 -5.89
N VAL A 87 -12.48 18.33 -5.53
CA VAL A 87 -12.20 17.25 -4.57
C VAL A 87 -12.11 17.81 -3.16
N THR A 88 -13.02 17.38 -2.31
CA THR A 88 -13.09 17.75 -0.89
C THR A 88 -12.17 16.88 -0.03
N GLU A 89 -11.90 17.33 1.20
CA GLU A 89 -11.12 16.55 2.17
C GLU A 89 -11.78 15.19 2.49
N ASP A 90 -13.10 15.13 2.44
CA ASP A 90 -13.88 13.90 2.67
C ASP A 90 -13.75 12.88 1.52
N GLU A 91 -13.35 13.33 0.32
CA GLU A 91 -13.11 12.48 -0.85
C GLU A 91 -11.69 11.92 -0.92
N ILE A 92 -10.77 12.40 -0.07
CA ILE A 92 -9.46 11.78 0.06
C ILE A 92 -9.61 10.51 0.88
N GLU A 93 -9.32 9.37 0.25
CA GLU A 93 -9.32 8.10 0.93
C GLU A 93 -8.33 8.14 2.11
N LYS A 94 -8.87 7.91 3.31
CA LYS A 94 -8.07 7.81 4.53
C LYS A 94 -6.92 6.81 4.35
N THR A 95 -7.16 5.75 3.60
CA THR A 95 -6.17 4.73 3.20
C THR A 95 -4.89 5.28 2.65
N ASP A 96 -4.96 6.14 1.64
CA ASP A 96 -3.76 6.62 0.96
C ASP A 96 -2.89 7.46 1.91
N THR A 97 -3.53 8.28 2.76
CA THR A 97 -2.79 9.08 3.74
C THR A 97 -2.15 8.22 4.83
N ILE A 98 -2.77 7.10 5.22
CA ILE A 98 -2.23 6.15 6.20
C ILE A 98 -1.08 5.33 5.61
N LEU A 99 -1.12 4.98 4.31
CA LEU A 99 0.03 4.39 3.62
C LEU A 99 1.26 5.30 3.75
N ALA A 100 1.04 6.62 3.62
CA ALA A 100 1.92 7.71 4.04
C ALA A 100 2.70 7.45 5.33
N GLY A 101 1.93 7.45 6.42
CA GLY A 101 2.47 7.32 7.77
C GLY A 101 3.08 5.96 8.06
N LEU A 102 2.51 4.87 7.53
CA LEU A 102 3.07 3.52 7.69
C LEU A 102 4.43 3.40 7.01
N ALA A 103 4.58 3.93 5.79
CA ALA A 103 5.84 3.90 5.08
C ALA A 103 6.93 4.64 5.86
N TYR A 104 6.61 5.85 6.33
CA TYR A 104 7.51 6.64 7.18
C TYR A 104 7.85 5.93 8.49
N GLN A 105 6.86 5.34 9.18
CA GLN A 105 7.06 4.59 10.42
C GLN A 105 8.03 3.42 10.22
N TYR A 106 7.88 2.65 9.15
CA TYR A 106 8.81 1.54 8.87
C TYR A 106 10.19 2.03 8.45
N ALA A 107 10.26 3.07 7.62
CA ALA A 107 11.50 3.66 7.14
C ALA A 107 12.34 4.28 8.28
N THR A 108 11.68 4.87 9.28
CA THR A 108 12.35 5.42 10.47
C THR A 108 12.57 4.38 11.58
N GLY A 109 12.04 3.17 11.40
CA GLY A 109 12.28 2.01 12.26
C GLY A 109 13.45 1.16 11.76
N ASP A 110 13.26 -0.16 11.78
CA ASP A 110 14.30 -1.14 11.43
C ASP A 110 14.25 -1.61 9.96
N ALA A 111 13.36 -1.06 9.13
CA ALA A 111 13.25 -1.48 7.74
C ALA A 111 14.45 -0.98 6.92
N THR A 112 15.07 -1.87 6.13
CA THR A 112 16.15 -1.48 5.21
C THR A 112 15.64 -0.72 4.00
N TYR A 113 14.45 -1.05 3.54
CA TYR A 113 13.77 -0.41 2.42
C TYR A 113 12.26 -0.63 2.53
N VAL A 114 11.47 0.34 2.10
CA VAL A 114 10.00 0.27 2.13
C VAL A 114 9.43 0.63 0.77
N THR A 115 8.59 -0.24 0.21
CA THR A 115 7.86 0.05 -1.03
C THR A 115 6.37 0.18 -0.73
N VAL A 116 5.77 1.27 -1.19
CA VAL A 116 4.35 1.55 -1.10
C VAL A 116 3.70 1.22 -2.43
N PHE A 117 2.72 0.31 -2.42
CA PHE A 117 1.89 0.03 -3.58
C PHE A 117 0.60 0.82 -3.50
N VAL A 118 0.30 1.58 -4.55
CA VAL A 118 -0.91 2.39 -4.66
C VAL A 118 -1.44 2.34 -6.09
N SER A 119 -2.74 2.50 -6.30
CA SER A 119 -3.34 2.46 -7.64
C SER A 119 -3.79 3.83 -8.16
N ASP A 120 -3.90 4.82 -7.28
CA ASP A 120 -4.24 6.19 -7.61
C ASP A 120 -2.97 7.02 -7.85
N THR A 121 -2.85 7.64 -9.02
CA THR A 121 -1.66 8.41 -9.43
C THR A 121 -1.45 9.68 -8.60
N LYS A 122 -2.52 10.29 -8.06
CA LYS A 122 -2.37 11.47 -7.19
C LYS A 122 -1.90 11.05 -5.80
N ALA A 123 -2.42 9.95 -5.28
CA ALA A 123 -1.91 9.36 -4.05
C ALA A 123 -0.43 8.97 -4.22
N GLU A 124 -0.07 8.31 -5.32
CA GLU A 124 1.31 7.99 -5.67
C GLU A 124 2.24 9.21 -5.58
N GLN A 125 1.92 10.26 -6.34
CA GLN A 125 2.73 11.48 -6.35
C GLN A 125 2.75 12.16 -4.97
N ALA A 126 1.62 12.22 -4.27
CA ALA A 126 1.55 12.88 -2.97
C ALA A 126 2.41 12.18 -1.93
N ILE A 127 2.36 10.85 -1.91
CA ILE A 127 3.15 10.02 -1.00
C ILE A 127 4.64 10.19 -1.32
N GLU A 128 5.02 10.10 -2.60
CA GLU A 128 6.41 10.25 -3.04
C GLU A 128 6.99 11.61 -2.64
N ASP A 129 6.25 12.69 -2.91
CA ASP A 129 6.67 14.06 -2.58
C ASP A 129 6.88 14.23 -1.07
N VAL A 130 5.96 13.70 -0.26
CA VAL A 130 6.01 13.86 1.20
C VAL A 130 7.10 13.01 1.83
N LEU A 131 7.29 11.77 1.40
CA LEU A 131 8.37 10.90 1.90
C LEU A 131 9.74 11.44 1.51
N SER A 132 9.89 11.97 0.30
CA SER A 132 11.11 12.66 -0.15
C SER A 132 11.41 13.88 0.70
N ALA A 133 10.39 14.70 1.01
CA ALA A 133 10.54 15.87 1.86
C ALA A 133 10.71 15.56 3.37
N ALA A 134 10.48 14.30 3.78
CA ALA A 134 10.61 13.84 5.16
C ALA A 134 11.96 13.11 5.42
N ASP A 135 12.95 13.29 4.54
CA ASP A 135 14.29 12.71 4.61
C ASP A 135 14.33 11.17 4.65
N VAL A 136 13.28 10.51 4.15
CA VAL A 136 13.23 9.05 4.00
C VAL A 136 13.14 8.59 2.54
N GLY A 137 13.14 9.53 1.58
CA GLY A 137 13.02 9.25 0.14
C GLY A 137 14.04 8.24 -0.40
N ASP A 138 15.28 8.23 0.14
CA ASP A 138 16.33 7.31 -0.32
C ASP A 138 16.08 5.84 0.05
N ILE A 139 15.23 5.58 1.05
CA ILE A 139 14.90 4.24 1.56
C ILE A 139 13.43 3.86 1.34
N THR A 140 12.69 4.71 0.63
CA THR A 140 11.30 4.47 0.26
C THR A 140 11.12 4.50 -1.25
N SER A 141 10.21 3.70 -1.78
CA SER A 141 9.66 3.89 -3.12
C SER A 141 8.15 3.83 -3.12
N VAL A 142 7.54 4.46 -4.10
CA VAL A 142 6.12 4.36 -4.39
C VAL A 142 5.98 3.77 -5.79
N VAL A 143 5.09 2.80 -5.95
CA VAL A 143 4.92 2.05 -7.19
C VAL A 143 3.44 1.92 -7.51
N GLU A 144 3.06 2.23 -8.75
CA GLU A 144 1.72 1.94 -9.24
C GLU A 144 1.49 0.42 -9.27
N GLY A 145 0.58 -0.04 -8.41
CA GLY A 145 0.43 -1.45 -8.12
C GLY A 145 -0.08 -2.26 -9.31
N ARG A 146 -0.97 -1.71 -10.15
CA ARG A 146 -1.60 -2.48 -11.23
C ARG A 146 -0.62 -2.80 -12.36
N GLY A 147 0.18 -1.82 -12.75
CA GLY A 147 1.25 -1.92 -13.74
C GLY A 147 2.31 -2.88 -13.26
N PHE A 148 2.78 -2.73 -12.01
CA PHE A 148 3.73 -3.66 -11.42
C PHE A 148 3.24 -5.12 -11.46
N ILE A 149 1.99 -5.37 -11.09
CA ILE A 149 1.41 -6.70 -11.14
C ILE A 149 1.28 -7.21 -12.58
N ALA A 150 0.92 -6.35 -13.53
CA ALA A 150 0.84 -6.72 -14.94
C ALA A 150 2.21 -7.13 -15.49
N ASP A 151 3.27 -6.41 -15.11
CA ASP A 151 4.65 -6.72 -15.50
C ASP A 151 5.12 -8.04 -14.89
N LEU A 152 4.80 -8.31 -13.61
CA LEU A 152 5.11 -9.61 -12.99
C LEU A 152 4.47 -10.78 -13.74
N VAL A 153 3.21 -10.63 -14.15
CA VAL A 153 2.51 -11.67 -14.93
C VAL A 153 3.15 -11.83 -16.31
N ALA A 154 3.52 -10.74 -16.98
CA ALA A 154 4.18 -10.81 -18.28
C ALA A 154 5.55 -11.51 -18.20
N ASP A 155 6.33 -11.25 -17.15
CA ASP A 155 7.66 -11.83 -16.94
C ASP A 155 7.60 -13.33 -16.65
N GLN A 156 6.53 -13.85 -16.07
CA GLN A 156 6.33 -15.30 -15.88
C GLN A 156 6.25 -16.09 -17.21
N PHE A 157 5.92 -15.43 -18.32
CA PHE A 157 5.86 -16.05 -19.64
C PHE A 157 7.16 -15.91 -20.46
N LEU A 158 8.20 -15.29 -19.88
CA LEU A 158 9.51 -15.10 -20.51
C LEU A 158 10.62 -16.03 -19.95
N SER A 159 10.30 -16.86 -18.95
CA SER A 159 11.22 -17.82 -18.31
C SER A 159 11.05 -19.26 -18.80
#